data_AF-A0A6P0CAL2-F1
#
_entry.id   AF-A0A6P0CAL2-F1
#
_cell.length_a   1.000
_cell.length_b   1.000
_cell.length_c   1.000
_cell.angle_alpha   90.00
_cell.angle_beta   90.00
_cell.angle_gamma   90.00
#
_symmetry.space_group_name_H-M   'P 1'
#
loop_
_entity.id
_entity.type
_entity.pdbx_description
1 polymer ?
#
loop_
_entity_poly.entity_id
_entity_poly.type
_entity_poly.pdbx_seq_one_letter_code
_entity_poly.pdbx_strand_id
1 'polypeptide(L)'
;MTRFICFLFALVLAGAAAAGDRYVGYYYPEVSSEETFERVIRSSPDTGRPLRVDFVNVLTQSQLQAPESPRFVFFSKGDDADTLILVALDDEIFATIYRARAILAQLTVSVRTGGFFQREDLQYVATFFDLLQMMEFDELLITDGKTWTHRVDFIK
;
A
#
# COMPACT_ATOMS: atom_id res chain seq x y z
N MET A 1 -36.51 -51.15 -29.22
CA MET A 1 -37.37 -49.93 -29.19
C MET A 1 -36.85 -49.04 -28.06
N THR A 2 -35.92 -48.13 -28.38
CA THR A 2 -36.13 -46.69 -28.62
C THR A 2 -35.99 -45.88 -27.33
N ARG A 3 -34.85 -45.17 -27.22
CA ARG A 3 -34.66 -43.84 -26.59
C ARG A 3 -34.86 -43.79 -25.06
N PHE A 4 -33.87 -43.39 -24.27
CA PHE A 4 -33.41 -42.00 -24.23
C PHE A 4 -32.01 -41.92 -23.59
N ILE A 5 -31.03 -41.53 -24.38
CA ILE A 5 -29.78 -40.94 -23.89
C ILE A 5 -30.13 -39.48 -23.56
N CYS A 6 -30.19 -39.13 -22.28
CA CYS A 6 -30.23 -37.73 -21.86
C CYS A 6 -28.98 -37.47 -21.03
N PHE A 7 -28.02 -36.85 -21.71
CA PHE A 7 -26.97 -36.01 -21.14
C PHE A 7 -27.47 -35.26 -19.90
N LEU A 8 -26.80 -35.46 -18.77
CA LEU A 8 -26.67 -34.40 -17.76
C LEU A 8 -25.22 -34.38 -17.30
N PHE A 9 -24.37 -33.84 -18.18
CA PHE A 9 -23.04 -33.38 -17.81
C PHE A 9 -23.25 -32.15 -16.93
N ALA A 10 -23.39 -32.36 -15.63
CA ALA A 10 -23.42 -31.28 -14.66
C ALA A 10 -22.00 -30.68 -14.61
N LEU A 11 -21.77 -29.69 -15.47
CA LEU A 11 -20.59 -28.85 -15.44
C LEU A 11 -20.64 -28.07 -14.12
N VAL A 12 -19.96 -28.60 -13.10
CA VAL A 12 -19.66 -27.88 -11.87
C VAL A 12 -18.70 -26.76 -12.26
N LEU A 13 -19.26 -25.63 -12.70
CA LEU A 13 -18.62 -24.33 -12.61
C LEU A 13 -18.55 -23.98 -11.13
N ALA A 14 -17.63 -24.65 -10.41
CA ALA A 14 -17.02 -24.07 -9.24
C ALA A 14 -16.21 -22.88 -9.77
N GLY A 15 -16.89 -21.75 -9.96
CA GLY A 15 -16.20 -20.48 -10.04
C GLY A 15 -15.36 -20.41 -8.78
N ALA A 16 -14.04 -20.49 -8.94
CA ALA A 16 -13.14 -20.04 -7.90
C ALA A 16 -13.57 -18.61 -7.63
N ALA A 17 -14.32 -18.39 -6.55
CA ALA A 17 -14.42 -17.09 -5.95
C ALA A 17 -12.98 -16.75 -5.61
N ALA A 18 -12.30 -16.03 -6.51
CA ALA A 18 -11.08 -15.33 -6.18
C ALA A 18 -11.41 -14.65 -4.87
N ALA A 19 -10.73 -15.06 -3.79
CA ALA A 19 -10.97 -14.51 -2.48
C ALA A 19 -10.71 -13.02 -2.63
N GLY A 20 -11.77 -12.24 -2.83
CA GLY A 20 -11.69 -10.82 -3.04
C GLY A 20 -10.94 -10.25 -1.86
N ASP A 21 -10.12 -9.24 -2.12
CA ASP A 21 -9.38 -8.55 -1.08
C ASP A 21 -10.35 -8.13 0.03
N ARG A 22 -10.37 -8.89 1.13
CA ARG A 22 -11.34 -8.73 2.23
C ARG A 22 -11.24 -7.37 2.92
N TYR A 23 -10.17 -6.62 2.64
CA TYR A 23 -9.93 -5.30 3.18
C TYR A 23 -10.66 -4.21 2.35
N VAL A 24 -10.94 -4.48 1.07
CA VAL A 24 -11.76 -3.61 0.19
C VAL A 24 -13.21 -3.61 0.66
N GLY A 25 -13.82 -2.44 0.73
CA GLY A 25 -15.17 -2.23 1.26
C GLY A 25 -15.26 -2.28 2.80
N TYR A 26 -14.20 -2.71 3.49
CA TYR A 26 -14.12 -2.69 4.95
C TYR A 26 -13.27 -1.53 5.48
N TYR A 27 -12.04 -1.38 4.97
CA TYR A 27 -11.13 -0.29 5.38
C TYR A 27 -11.04 0.86 4.36
N TYR A 28 -11.23 0.57 3.07
CA TYR A 28 -11.12 1.53 1.97
C TYR A 28 -12.00 1.08 0.78
N PRO A 29 -12.46 2.00 -0.09
CA PRO A 29 -13.25 1.66 -1.28
C PRO A 29 -12.42 0.91 -2.34
N GLU A 30 -13.08 0.44 -3.39
CA GLU A 30 -12.41 -0.22 -4.52
C GLU A 30 -11.31 0.64 -5.14
N VAL A 31 -10.26 -0.02 -5.67
CA VAL A 31 -9.18 0.64 -6.40
C VAL A 31 -9.74 1.28 -7.66
N SER A 32 -9.63 2.60 -7.75
CA SER A 32 -10.14 3.40 -8.87
C SER A 32 -9.03 3.81 -9.83
N SER A 33 -7.77 3.71 -9.43
CA SER A 33 -6.61 4.02 -10.27
C SER A 33 -5.35 3.31 -9.78
N GLU A 34 -4.41 3.08 -10.68
CA GLU A 34 -3.14 2.39 -10.40
C GLU A 34 -1.96 3.05 -11.13
N GLU A 35 -0.76 2.87 -10.59
CA GLU A 35 0.51 3.19 -11.26
C GLU A 35 1.60 2.19 -10.86
N THR A 36 2.61 2.01 -11.72
CA THR A 36 3.81 1.24 -11.39
C THR A 36 4.96 2.17 -11.08
N PHE A 37 5.62 1.96 -9.93
CA PHE A 37 6.85 2.63 -9.57
C PHE A 37 8.05 1.79 -10.01
N GLU A 38 8.66 2.18 -11.12
CA GLU A 38 9.73 1.42 -11.79
C GLU A 38 11.15 1.86 -11.40
N ARG A 39 11.31 2.97 -10.69
CA ARG A 39 12.65 3.48 -10.37
C ARG A 39 13.30 2.60 -9.31
N VAL A 40 14.52 2.13 -9.56
CA VAL A 40 15.36 1.42 -8.57
C VAL A 40 16.62 2.26 -8.32
N ILE A 41 16.74 2.81 -7.11
CA ILE A 41 17.91 3.62 -6.74
C ILE A 41 19.06 2.78 -6.18
N ARG A 42 18.76 1.58 -5.67
CA ARG A 42 19.73 0.62 -5.16
C ARG A 42 19.09 -0.76 -5.01
N SER A 43 19.89 -1.82 -5.09
CA SER A 43 19.47 -3.14 -4.66
C SER A 43 19.10 -3.12 -3.17
N SER A 44 17.91 -3.64 -2.87
CA SER A 44 17.45 -3.76 -1.50
C SER A 44 18.32 -4.78 -0.75
N PRO A 45 18.77 -4.50 0.49
CA PRO A 45 19.08 -5.61 1.39
C PRO A 45 17.80 -6.43 1.58
N ASP A 46 17.90 -7.74 1.82
CA ASP A 46 16.72 -8.57 2.10
C ASP A 46 16.01 -8.02 3.34
N THR A 47 14.87 -7.37 3.12
CA THR A 47 14.09 -6.64 4.11
C THR A 47 12.81 -7.43 4.37
N GLY A 48 12.92 -8.44 5.22
CA GLY A 48 11.78 -9.27 5.58
C GLY A 48 10.66 -8.52 6.31
N ARG A 49 9.51 -9.21 6.44
CA ARG A 49 8.32 -8.80 7.20
C ARG A 49 8.58 -8.05 8.51
N PRO A 50 9.53 -8.45 9.40
CA PRO A 50 9.77 -7.74 10.65
C PRO A 50 10.11 -6.26 10.46
N LEU A 51 10.91 -5.92 9.45
CA LEU A 51 11.31 -4.53 9.20
C LEU A 51 10.13 -3.68 8.73
N ARG A 52 9.25 -4.23 7.87
CA ARG A 52 8.02 -3.56 7.44
C ARG A 52 7.07 -3.31 8.60
N VAL A 53 6.90 -4.30 9.47
CA VAL A 53 6.06 -4.15 10.68
C VAL A 53 6.63 -3.08 11.61
N ASP A 54 7.93 -3.11 11.89
CA ASP A 54 8.56 -2.12 12.76
C ASP A 54 8.50 -0.70 12.18
N PHE A 55 8.62 -0.56 10.87
CA PHE A 55 8.44 0.73 10.19
C PHE A 55 7.04 1.29 10.36
N VAL A 56 6.00 0.47 10.13
CA VAL A 56 4.61 0.89 10.35
C VAL A 56 4.39 1.27 11.82
N ASN A 57 4.93 0.48 12.76
CA ASN A 57 4.86 0.80 14.19
C ASN A 57 5.49 2.15 14.51
N VAL A 58 6.66 2.47 13.96
CA VAL A 58 7.33 3.77 14.16
C VAL A 58 6.49 4.91 13.60
N LEU A 59 5.91 4.76 12.40
CA LEU A 59 5.00 5.77 11.84
C LEU A 59 3.78 5.99 12.74
N THR A 60 3.14 4.92 13.20
CA THR A 60 1.98 5.01 14.09
C THR A 60 2.34 5.65 15.42
N GLN A 61 3.47 5.28 16.04
CA GLN A 61 3.91 5.89 17.29
C GLN A 61 4.21 7.38 17.14
N SER A 62 4.85 7.78 16.04
CA SER A 62 5.08 9.20 15.72
C SER A 62 3.76 9.97 15.62
N GLN A 63 2.74 9.40 14.96
CA GLN A 63 1.42 10.02 14.86
C GLN A 63 0.70 10.11 16.21
N LEU A 64 0.81 9.08 17.07
CA LEU A 64 0.18 9.08 18.40
C LEU A 64 0.85 10.05 19.39
N GLN A 65 2.12 10.38 19.18
CA GLN A 65 2.86 11.34 19.99
C GLN A 65 2.69 12.78 19.51
N ALA A 66 2.11 12.99 18.33
CA ALA A 66 1.85 14.33 17.80
C ALA A 66 0.82 15.06 18.68
N PRO A 67 0.98 16.39 18.91
CA PRO A 67 0.01 17.18 19.69
C PRO A 67 -1.39 17.22 19.06
N GLU A 68 -1.46 17.17 17.74
CA GLU A 68 -2.68 17.17 16.95
C GLU A 68 -3.25 15.78 16.70
N SER A 69 -4.57 15.68 16.52
CA SER A 69 -5.21 14.44 16.09
C SER A 69 -4.78 14.08 14.66
N PRO A 70 -4.52 12.80 14.37
CA PRO A 70 -4.13 12.38 13.03
C PRO A 70 -5.27 12.65 12.05
N ARG A 71 -4.93 13.31 10.94
CA ARG A 71 -5.84 13.51 9.80
C ARG A 71 -5.74 12.39 8.76
N PHE A 72 -4.72 11.56 8.86
CA PHE A 72 -4.53 10.35 8.07
C PHE A 72 -3.79 9.31 8.90
N VAL A 73 -3.92 8.04 8.56
CA VAL A 73 -3.28 6.92 9.27
C VAL A 73 -2.59 5.97 8.33
N PHE A 74 -1.57 5.28 8.85
CA PHE A 74 -0.90 4.16 8.19
C PHE A 74 -1.26 2.85 8.87
N PHE A 75 -1.41 1.81 8.06
CA PHE A 75 -1.39 0.42 8.51
C PHE A 75 -0.95 -0.49 7.36
N SER A 76 -0.55 -1.72 7.67
CA SER A 76 -0.23 -2.72 6.67
C SER A 76 -1.25 -3.84 6.65
N LYS A 77 -1.38 -4.49 5.49
CA LYS A 77 -2.12 -5.75 5.31
C LYS A 77 -1.22 -6.79 4.64
N GLY A 78 -1.77 -7.98 4.45
CA GLY A 78 -1.04 -9.13 3.91
C GLY A 78 -0.33 -9.90 5.02
N ASP A 79 -0.16 -11.21 4.84
CA ASP A 79 0.51 -12.06 5.82
C ASP A 79 1.97 -11.60 6.04
N ASP A 80 2.59 -11.06 4.99
CA ASP A 80 3.96 -10.54 4.97
C ASP A 80 4.08 -9.03 5.19
N ALA A 81 2.98 -8.35 5.53
CA ALA A 81 2.93 -6.89 5.67
C ALA A 81 3.49 -6.15 4.45
N ASP A 82 3.29 -6.72 3.26
CA ASP A 82 3.81 -6.30 1.96
C ASP A 82 3.02 -5.13 1.34
N THR A 83 1.83 -4.84 1.87
CA THR A 83 1.02 -3.71 1.42
C THR A 83 0.95 -2.65 2.50
N LEU A 84 1.43 -1.44 2.20
CA LEU A 84 1.21 -0.27 3.04
C LEU A 84 -0.09 0.43 2.62
N ILE A 85 -0.89 0.87 3.59
CA ILE A 85 -2.15 1.56 3.35
C ILE A 85 -2.12 2.90 4.07
N LEU A 86 -2.49 3.96 3.34
CA LEU A 86 -2.60 5.33 3.80
C LEU A 86 -4.05 5.81 3.59
N VAL A 87 -4.74 6.09 4.70
CA VAL A 87 -6.17 6.46 4.69
C VAL A 87 -6.38 7.84 5.30
N ALA A 88 -7.15 8.71 4.62
CA ALA A 88 -7.63 9.95 5.21
C ALA A 88 -8.70 9.68 6.27
N LEU A 89 -8.68 10.48 7.34
CA LEU A 89 -9.70 10.47 8.39
C LEU A 89 -10.66 11.66 8.28
N ASP A 90 -10.50 12.49 7.25
CA ASP A 90 -11.39 13.60 6.93
C ASP A 90 -11.50 13.84 5.41
N ASP A 91 -12.56 14.53 5.01
CA ASP A 91 -12.93 14.78 3.61
C ASP A 91 -11.98 15.77 2.88
N GLU A 92 -11.08 16.47 3.58
CA GLU A 92 -10.29 17.56 2.99
C GLU A 92 -8.86 17.15 2.64
N ILE A 93 -8.22 16.36 3.51
CA ILE A 93 -6.78 16.13 3.44
C ILE A 93 -6.37 15.38 2.16
N PHE A 94 -7.19 14.44 1.72
CA PHE A 94 -7.05 13.73 0.45
C PHE A 94 -8.21 14.04 -0.51
N ALA A 95 -8.67 15.30 -0.55
CA ALA A 95 -9.69 15.71 -1.52
C ALA A 95 -9.28 15.44 -3.00
N THR A 96 -7.97 15.33 -3.26
CA THR A 96 -7.44 14.89 -4.55
C THR A 96 -6.21 14.02 -4.37
N ILE A 97 -5.90 13.20 -5.37
CA ILE A 97 -4.63 12.44 -5.42
C ILE A 97 -3.40 13.37 -5.32
N TYR A 98 -3.49 14.60 -5.82
CA TYR A 98 -2.39 15.57 -5.74
C TYR A 98 -2.09 16.01 -4.30
N ARG A 99 -3.13 16.18 -3.46
CA ARG A 99 -2.93 16.47 -2.03
C ARG A 99 -2.31 15.30 -1.30
N ALA A 100 -2.76 14.08 -1.62
CA ALA A 100 -2.16 12.87 -1.06
C ALA A 100 -0.67 12.73 -1.45
N ARG A 101 -0.33 12.99 -2.72
CA ARG A 101 1.06 13.01 -3.19
C ARG A 101 1.90 14.11 -2.54
N ALA A 102 1.33 15.28 -2.24
CA ALA A 102 2.04 16.32 -1.51
C ALA A 102 2.43 15.87 -0.09
N ILE A 103 1.56 15.10 0.59
CA ILE A 103 1.88 14.50 1.89
C ILE A 103 2.97 13.43 1.75
N LEU A 104 2.91 12.56 0.74
CA LEU A 104 3.97 11.57 0.47
C LEU A 104 5.31 12.25 0.14
N ALA A 105 5.28 13.37 -0.58
CA ALA A 105 6.46 14.21 -0.82
C ALA A 105 6.99 14.82 0.49
N GLN A 106 6.12 15.27 1.40
CA GLN A 106 6.54 15.75 2.71
C GLN A 106 7.23 14.65 3.54
N LEU A 107 6.71 13.42 3.51
CA LEU A 107 7.31 12.27 4.22
C LEU A 107 8.72 11.93 3.73
N THR A 108 9.09 12.35 2.51
CA THR A 108 10.47 12.24 2.01
C THR A 108 11.46 12.95 2.92
N VAL A 109 11.06 14.02 3.64
CA VAL A 109 11.94 14.70 4.59
C VAL A 109 12.43 13.73 5.68
N SER A 110 11.52 12.92 6.24
CA SER A 110 11.86 11.92 7.26
C SER A 110 12.76 10.81 6.71
N VAL A 111 12.64 10.47 5.43
CA VAL A 111 13.53 9.51 4.76
C VAL A 111 14.95 10.06 4.69
N ARG A 112 15.10 11.32 4.26
CA ARG A 112 16.40 11.96 4.04
C ARG A 112 17.16 12.27 5.33
N THR A 113 16.45 12.42 6.45
CA THR A 113 17.07 12.58 7.77
C THR A 113 17.43 11.23 8.42
N GLY A 114 16.96 10.11 7.86
CA GLY A 114 17.27 8.77 8.34
C GLY A 114 18.75 8.40 8.18
N GLY A 115 19.35 7.85 9.24
CA GLY A 115 20.78 7.52 9.27
C GLY A 115 21.23 6.46 8.25
N PHE A 116 20.33 5.68 7.67
CA PHE A 116 20.66 4.81 6.54
C PHE A 116 20.91 5.61 5.25
N PHE A 117 19.96 6.46 4.85
CA PHE A 117 20.06 7.22 3.59
C PHE A 117 21.22 8.20 3.59
N GLN A 118 21.57 8.79 4.74
CA GLN A 118 22.74 9.65 4.88
C GLN A 118 24.07 8.89 4.72
N ARG A 119 24.17 7.69 5.32
CA ARG A 119 25.39 6.87 5.21
C ARG A 119 25.63 6.36 3.80
N GLU A 120 24.55 6.12 3.07
CA GLU A 120 24.58 5.60 1.71
C GLU A 120 24.55 6.70 0.62
N ASP A 121 24.65 7.98 1.01
CA ASP A 121 24.58 9.17 0.14
C ASP A 121 23.30 9.28 -0.72
N LEU A 122 22.21 8.69 -0.24
CA LEU A 122 20.91 8.68 -0.92
C LEU A 122 20.00 9.85 -0.50
N GLN A 123 20.36 10.61 0.53
CA GLN A 123 19.56 11.69 1.12
C GLN A 123 19.20 12.82 0.13
N TYR A 124 19.88 12.95 -0.99
CA TYR A 124 19.56 13.99 -1.98
C TYR A 124 18.59 13.51 -3.07
N VAL A 125 18.50 12.19 -3.28
CA VAL A 125 17.78 11.58 -4.40
C VAL A 125 16.61 10.68 -3.96
N ALA A 126 16.65 10.20 -2.72
CA ALA A 126 15.64 9.33 -2.17
C ALA A 126 14.32 10.07 -1.94
N THR A 127 13.23 9.37 -2.21
CA THR A 127 11.84 9.73 -1.93
C THR A 127 11.24 8.70 -0.98
N PHE A 128 10.03 8.99 -0.49
CA PHE A 128 9.25 8.01 0.26
C PHE A 128 8.99 6.72 -0.53
N PHE A 129 8.78 6.81 -1.85
CA PHE A 129 8.56 5.62 -2.69
C PHE A 129 9.80 4.75 -2.81
N ASP A 130 10.99 5.37 -2.89
CA ASP A 130 12.23 4.59 -2.87
C ASP A 130 12.40 3.84 -1.55
N LEU A 131 12.05 4.48 -0.42
CA LEU A 131 12.08 3.81 0.86
C LEU A 131 11.17 2.58 0.87
N LEU A 132 9.93 2.70 0.39
CA LEU A 132 9.00 1.57 0.37
C LEU A 132 9.49 0.44 -0.53
N GLN A 133 10.02 0.75 -1.70
CA GLN A 133 10.64 -0.24 -2.58
C GLN A 133 11.85 -0.91 -1.93
N MET A 134 12.73 -0.13 -1.28
CA MET A 134 13.89 -0.64 -0.52
C MET A 134 13.51 -1.38 0.78
N MET A 135 12.24 -1.41 1.13
CA MET A 135 11.69 -2.21 2.21
C MET A 135 10.89 -3.41 1.69
N GLU A 136 10.93 -3.62 0.38
CA GLU A 136 10.24 -4.70 -0.32
C GLU A 136 8.74 -4.71 0.00
N PHE A 137 8.13 -3.54 0.06
CA PHE A 137 6.68 -3.43 -0.10
C PHE A 137 6.31 -3.75 -1.55
N ASP A 138 5.25 -4.53 -1.74
CA ASP A 138 4.71 -4.86 -3.06
C ASP A 138 3.79 -3.74 -3.53
N GLU A 139 2.99 -3.19 -2.62
CA GLU A 139 1.96 -2.20 -2.94
C GLU A 139 1.88 -1.08 -1.89
N LEU A 140 1.56 0.12 -2.35
CA LEU A 140 1.06 1.23 -1.53
C LEU A 140 -0.36 1.59 -1.97
N LEU A 141 -1.32 1.53 -1.05
CA LEU A 141 -2.68 2.01 -1.25
C LEU A 141 -2.86 3.38 -0.59
N ILE A 142 -3.41 4.33 -1.33
CA ILE A 142 -3.71 5.68 -0.86
C ILE A 142 -5.20 5.92 -1.10
N THR A 143 -5.94 6.31 -0.07
CA THR A 143 -7.39 6.48 -0.19
C THR A 143 -7.93 7.63 0.66
N ASP A 144 -8.93 8.32 0.15
CA ASP A 144 -9.72 9.29 0.92
C ASP A 144 -10.65 8.63 1.96
N GLY A 145 -10.68 7.30 2.03
CA GLY A 145 -11.54 6.54 2.94
C GLY A 145 -13.01 6.55 2.54
N LYS A 146 -13.36 7.07 1.36
CA LYS A 146 -14.76 7.34 0.98
C LYS A 146 -15.07 7.03 -0.48
N THR A 147 -14.36 7.65 -1.41
CA THR A 147 -14.72 7.65 -2.83
C THR A 147 -13.66 7.07 -3.75
N TRP A 148 -12.38 7.06 -3.35
CA TRP A 148 -11.31 6.61 -4.23
C TRP A 148 -10.17 5.92 -3.48
N THR A 149 -9.57 4.94 -4.15
CA THR A 149 -8.31 4.30 -3.74
C THR A 149 -7.37 4.28 -4.94
N HIS A 150 -6.16 4.81 -4.76
CA HIS A 150 -5.07 4.75 -5.72
C HIS A 150 -4.04 3.71 -5.27
N ARG A 151 -3.66 2.80 -6.15
CA ARG A 151 -2.61 1.81 -5.90
C ARG A 151 -1.30 2.21 -6.60
N VAL A 152 -0.19 2.04 -5.89
CA VAL A 152 1.16 2.11 -6.44
C VAL A 152 1.78 0.73 -6.30
N ASP A 153 2.11 0.11 -7.42
CA ASP A 153 2.78 -1.19 -7.47
C ASP A 153 4.30 -0.98 -7.58
N PHE A 154 5.08 -1.61 -6.69
CA PHE A 154 6.54 -1.49 -6.69
C PHE A 154 7.19 -2.64 -7.44
N ILE A 155 8.15 -2.33 -8.32
CA ILE A 155 8.99 -3.37 -8.90
C ILE A 155 10.04 -3.85 -7.88
N LYS A 156 10.32 -5.15 -7.90
CA LYS A 156 11.32 -5.82 -7.04
C LYS A 156 12.69 -5.87 -7.72
#